data_AF-A0A842PCS4-F1
#
_entry.id   AF-A0A842PCS4-F1
#
_cell.length_a   1.000
_cell.length_b   1.000
_cell.length_c   1.000
_cell.angle_alpha   90.00
_cell.angle_beta   90.00
_cell.angle_gamma   90.00
#
_symmetry.space_group_name_H-M   'P 1'
#
loop_
_entity.id
_entity.type
_entity.pdbx_description
1 polymer ?
#
loop_
_entity_poly.entity_id
_entity_poly.type
_entity_poly.pdbx_seq_one_letter_code
_entity_poly.pdbx_strand_id
1 'polypeptide(L)' 'LDPETLPVVFQADEFGYVCVEEWCRRNGLGVIHGGKNALRFTPHFGITSDEIDLVIDLVRCCLIEFTEGHMSVRNLL' A
#
# COMPACT_ATOMS: atom_id res chain seq x y z
N LEU A 1 2.37 -6.78 7.87
CA LEU A 1 1.68 -7.22 6.65
C LEU A 1 2.20 -8.63 6.36
N ASP A 2 1.61 -9.42 5.47
CA ASP A 2 2.21 -10.68 5.06
C ASP A 2 2.90 -10.44 3.72
N PRO A 3 4.23 -10.57 3.59
CA PRO A 3 4.94 -10.24 2.36
C PRO A 3 4.48 -11.06 1.14
N GLU A 4 3.88 -12.23 1.33
CA GLU A 4 3.38 -13.05 0.21
C GLU A 4 2.08 -12.52 -0.38
N THR A 5 1.26 -11.84 0.42
CA THR A 5 -0.06 -11.33 0.01
C THR A 5 -0.10 -9.81 -0.08
N LEU A 6 0.83 -9.12 0.59
CA LEU A 6 0.92 -7.67 0.74
C LEU A 6 2.39 -7.22 0.68
N PRO A 7 3.07 -7.33 -0.47
CA PRO A 7 4.46 -6.93 -0.61
C PRO A 7 4.58 -5.41 -0.46
N VAL A 8 5.28 -4.94 0.58
CA VAL A 8 5.42 -3.50 0.84
C VAL A 8 6.40 -2.84 -0.11
N VAL A 9 7.49 -3.54 -0.41
CA VAL A 9 8.53 -3.14 -1.34
C VAL A 9 8.36 -3.88 -2.66
N PHE A 10 8.96 -3.37 -3.72
CA PHE A 10 9.02 -4.06 -5.01
C PHE A 10 9.51 -5.50 -4.84
N GLN A 11 8.70 -6.44 -5.29
CA GLN A 11 9.04 -7.84 -5.41
C GLN A 11 8.65 -8.28 -6.81
N ALA A 12 9.61 -8.85 -7.54
CA ALA A 12 9.37 -9.34 -8.89
C ALA A 12 8.54 -10.62 -8.81
N ASP A 13 7.42 -10.67 -9.52
CA ASP A 13 6.69 -11.89 -9.82
C ASP A 13 6.49 -12.07 -11.34
N GLU A 14 5.77 -13.13 -11.71
CA GLU A 14 5.54 -13.53 -13.10
C GLU A 14 4.48 -12.67 -13.84
N PHE A 15 3.78 -11.76 -13.14
CA PHE A 15 2.65 -10.98 -13.68
C PHE A 15 2.88 -9.47 -13.73
N GLY A 16 3.97 -8.97 -13.15
CA GLY A 16 4.36 -7.56 -13.22
C GLY A 16 4.86 -7.03 -11.87
N TYR A 17 4.90 -5.71 -11.73
CA TYR A 17 5.46 -5.04 -10.55
C TYR A 17 4.44 -4.06 -9.97
N VAL A 18 3.74 -4.45 -8.91
CA VAL A 18 2.97 -3.52 -8.06
C VAL A 18 3.15 -3.92 -6.61
N CYS A 19 3.57 -2.96 -5.76
CA CYS A 19 3.71 -3.15 -4.31
C CYS A 19 2.84 -2.15 -3.54
N VAL A 20 2.62 -2.39 -2.25
CA VAL A 20 1.77 -1.55 -1.39
C VAL A 20 2.28 -0.10 -1.35
N GLU A 21 3.60 0.14 -1.30
CA GLU A 21 4.12 1.51 -1.36
C GLU A 21 3.73 2.19 -2.68
N GLU A 22 3.94 1.51 -3.81
CA GLU A 22 3.65 2.07 -5.12
C GLU A 22 2.16 2.37 -5.29
N TRP A 23 1.28 1.45 -4.87
CA TRP A 23 -0.16 1.64 -4.92
C TRP A 23 -0.57 2.90 -4.13
N CYS A 24 -0.09 3.04 -2.90
CA CYS A 24 -0.36 4.22 -2.07
C CYS A 24 0.12 5.51 -2.76
N ARG A 25 1.33 5.51 -3.33
CA ARG A 25 1.89 6.70 -4.00
C ARG A 25 1.14 7.07 -5.27
N ARG A 26 0.68 6.09 -6.07
CA ARG A 26 -0.17 6.34 -7.26
C ARG A 26 -1.53 6.91 -6.88
N ASN A 27 -2.03 6.62 -5.68
CA ASN A 27 -3.30 7.12 -5.15
C ASN A 27 -3.13 8.38 -4.27
N GLY A 28 -1.99 9.07 -4.35
CA GLY A 28 -1.78 10.37 -3.70
C GLY A 28 -1.35 10.31 -2.24
N LEU A 29 -1.11 9.11 -1.67
CA LEU A 29 -0.64 8.95 -0.31
C LEU A 29 0.90 8.95 -0.26
N GLY A 30 1.48 10.00 0.33
CA GLY A 30 2.92 10.12 0.54
C GLY A 30 3.42 9.17 1.64
N VAL A 31 3.95 8.01 1.23
CA VAL A 31 4.52 6.99 2.13
C VAL A 31 5.86 6.49 1.62
N ILE A 32 6.64 5.93 2.54
CA ILE A 32 7.89 5.21 2.24
C ILE A 32 7.92 3.91 3.02
N HIS A 33 8.57 2.89 2.50
CA HIS A 33 8.77 1.64 3.22
C HIS A 33 9.76 1.82 4.40
N GLY A 34 9.40 1.30 5.57
CA GLY A 34 10.29 1.12 6.72
C GLY A 34 11.06 -0.21 6.71
N GLY A 35 10.87 -1.02 5.66
CA GLY A 35 11.43 -2.36 5.49
C GLY A 35 10.50 -3.19 4.62
N LYS A 36 10.82 -4.48 4.39
CA LYS A 36 10.02 -5.37 3.52
C LYS A 36 8.56 -5.55 3.95
N ASN A 37 8.24 -5.23 5.20
CA ASN A 37 6.95 -5.53 5.80
C ASN A 37 6.39 -4.37 6.67
N ALA A 38 6.85 -3.14 6.40
CA ALA A 38 6.45 -1.97 7.17
C ALA A 38 6.28 -0.76 6.25
N LEU A 39 5.12 -0.11 6.29
CA LEU A 39 4.95 1.25 5.80
C LEU A 39 5.36 2.24 6.88
N ARG A 40 6.03 3.33 6.49
CA ARG A 40 6.42 4.42 7.36
C ARG A 40 5.75 5.70 6.90
N PHE A 41 5.04 6.33 7.83
CA PHE A 41 4.40 7.63 7.68
C PHE A 41 5.24 8.69 8.39
N THR A 42 5.45 9.84 7.75
CA THR A 42 6.18 10.98 8.33
C THR A 42 5.40 12.27 8.10
N PRO A 43 4.20 12.41 8.70
CA PRO A 43 3.40 13.62 8.56
C PRO A 43 4.05 14.81 9.27
N HIS A 44 3.60 16.03 8.96
CA HIS A 44 3.96 17.20 9.75
C HIS A 44 3.31 17.14 11.14
N PHE A 45 3.89 17.85 12.12
CA PHE A 45 3.43 17.81 13.52
C PHE A 45 2.01 18.36 13.74
N GLY A 46 1.53 19.20 12.83
CA GLY A 46 0.19 19.79 12.89
C GLY A 46 -0.90 19.02 12.15
N ILE A 47 -0.68 17.72 11.86
CA ILE A 47 -1.67 16.91 11.14
C ILE A 47 -3.00 16.88 11.91
N THR A 48 -4.09 17.05 11.17
CA THR A 48 -5.45 17.07 11.70
C THR A 48 -6.07 15.68 11.73
N SER A 49 -7.15 15.50 12.49
CA SER A 49 -7.91 14.25 12.48
C SER A 49 -8.48 13.93 11.10
N ASP A 50 -8.99 14.93 10.38
CA ASP A 50 -9.54 14.75 9.03
C ASP A 50 -8.48 14.24 8.04
N GLU A 51 -7.24 14.73 8.15
CA GLU A 51 -6.12 14.23 7.35
C GLU A 51 -5.71 12.81 7.75
N ILE A 52 -5.74 12.48 9.05
CA ILE A 52 -5.48 11.11 9.53
C ILE A 52 -6.54 10.15 8.98
N ASP A 53 -7.82 10.55 8.99
CA ASP A 53 -8.91 9.74 8.46
C ASP A 53 -8.73 9.48 6.96
N LEU A 54 -8.31 10.49 6.19
CA LEU A 54 -7.98 10.33 4.78
C LEU A 54 -6.83 9.32 4.55
N VAL A 55 -5.78 9.37 5.38
CA VAL A 55 -4.68 8.40 5.33
C VAL A 55 -5.18 6.99 5.62
N ILE A 56 -5.98 6.82 6.68
CA ILE A 56 -6.54 5.52 7.08
C ILE A 56 -7.42 4.95 5.95
N ASP A 57 -8.27 5.77 5.34
CA ASP A 57 -9.17 5.33 4.28
C ASP A 57 -8.41 4.88 3.03
N LEU A 58 -7.38 5.61 2.62
CA LEU A 58 -6.51 5.17 1.51
C LEU A 58 -5.76 3.87 1.84
N VAL A 59 -5.28 3.70 3.07
CA VAL A 59 -4.63 2.45 3.49
C VAL A 59 -5.63 1.29 3.48
N ARG A 60 -6.88 1.49 3.94
CA ARG A 60 -7.93 0.47 3.87
C ARG A 60 -8.23 0.07 2.42
N CYS A 61 -8.39 1.04 1.52
CA CYS A 61 -8.59 0.78 0.09
C CYS A 61 -7.43 -0.03 -0.48
N CYS A 62 -6.19 0.30 -0.14
CA CYS A 62 -5.02 -0.48 -0.55
C CYS A 62 -5.09 -1.93 -0.06
N LEU A 63 -5.42 -2.14 1.22
CA LEU A 63 -5.49 -3.48 1.78
C LEU A 63 -6.58 -4.31 1.11
N ILE A 64 -7.78 -3.73 0.93
CA ILE A 64 -8.91 -4.35 0.22
C ILE A 64 -8.50 -4.74 -1.20
N GLU A 65 -7.85 -3.86 -1.95
CA GLU A 65 -7.43 -4.11 -3.33
C GLU A 65 -6.56 -5.36 -3.46
N PHE A 66 -5.63 -5.56 -2.53
CA PHE A 66 -4.71 -6.69 -2.49
C PHE A 66 -5.33 -7.96 -1.89
N THR A 67 -6.23 -7.84 -0.90
CA THR A 67 -6.83 -9.00 -0.23
C THR A 67 -8.08 -9.53 -0.91
N GLU A 68 -8.88 -8.67 -1.56
CA GLU A 68 -10.16 -9.03 -2.19
C GLU A 68 -10.05 -9.24 -3.71
N GLY A 69 -8.86 -9.01 -4.30
CA GLY A 69 -8.50 -9.59 -5.59
C GLY A 69 -8.76 -8.72 -6.82
N HIS A 70 -8.95 -7.40 -6.67
CA HIS A 70 -8.91 -6.48 -7.82
C HIS A 70 -7.48 -6.27 -8.36
N MET A 71 -6.47 -6.43 -7.50
CA MET A 71 -5.06 -6.66 -7.86
C MET A 71 -4.60 -8.02 -7.36
N SER A 72 -5.39 -9.06 -7.61
CA SER A 72 -4.87 -10.41 -7.41
C SER A 72 -3.66 -10.60 -8.32
N VAL A 73 -2.52 -10.93 -7.73
CA VAL A 73 -1.41 -11.64 -8.40
C VAL A 73 -1.87 -12.94 -9.12
N ARG A 74 -3.18 -13.27 -9.10
CA ARG A 74 -3.80 -14.41 -9.77
C ARG A 74 -4.83 -14.06 -10.85
N ASN A 75 -5.17 -12.79 -11.12
CA ASN A 75 -6.28 -12.45 -12.05
C ASN A 75 -5.87 -11.79 -13.38
N LEU A 76 -4.64 -11.99 -13.84
CA LEU A 76 -4.24 -11.68 -15.22
C LEU A 76 -4.03 -12.93 -16.09
N LEU A 77 -4.57 -14.08 -15.68
CA LEU A 77 -4.75 -15.28 -16.52
C LEU A 77 -6.14 -15.90 -16.32
#